data_AF-A0A9E0ZKJ0-F1
#
_entry.id   AF-A0A9E0ZKJ0-F1
#
_cell.length_a   1.000
_cell.length_b   1.000
_cell.length_c   1.000
_cell.angle_alpha   90.00
_cell.angle_beta   90.00
_cell.angle_gamma   90.00
#
_symmetry.space_group_name_H-M   'P 1'
#
loop_
_entity.id
_entity.type
_entity.pdbx_description
1 polymer ?
#
loop_
_entity_poly.entity_id
_entity_poly.type
_entity_poly.pdbx_seq_one_letter_code
_entity_poly.pdbx_strand_id
1 'polypeptide(L)'
;MSVIAEYEQILIGNLDGFSPRYFQFKEKGNEKVALTVYRYAIEELLEWTPADAGRFFSLTVTDRMKLTPLLSYIDFPPEIIDVQGQIAYVLHLLYPQQIHFDFRGYVIGIYTDVLQGKRKYPRDFMYGHKGLLRAEICLQHILNKEMVFESKESLYEFFTFGDIYGFLKKKKLYQLYRSFFDKPLDYLYGSLPEEIRSEFLYQFYTFARAWKKQP
;
A
#
# COMPACT_ATOMS: atom_id res chain seq x y z
N MET A 1 -22.06 -14.88 -25.27
CA MET A 1 -20.62 -14.78 -25.56
C MET A 1 -19.92 -14.75 -24.21
N SER A 2 -18.80 -15.46 -24.04
CA SER A 2 -17.98 -15.34 -22.82
C SER A 2 -17.09 -14.10 -22.92
N VAL A 3 -16.59 -13.61 -21.79
CA VAL A 3 -15.64 -12.49 -21.78
C VAL A 3 -14.35 -12.81 -22.56
N ILE A 4 -13.94 -14.08 -22.58
CA ILE A 4 -12.76 -14.57 -23.32
C ILE A 4 -13.02 -14.52 -24.83
N ALA A 5 -14.17 -15.02 -25.29
CA ALA A 5 -14.51 -14.97 -26.71
C ALA A 5 -14.58 -13.51 -27.21
N GLU A 6 -15.05 -12.59 -26.38
CA GLU A 6 -15.07 -11.17 -26.72
C GLU A 6 -13.67 -10.55 -26.72
N TYR A 7 -12.82 -10.94 -25.76
CA TYR A 7 -11.42 -10.55 -25.74
C TYR A 7 -10.66 -10.97 -27.00
N GLU A 8 -10.86 -12.20 -27.48
CA GLU A 8 -10.26 -12.68 -28.73
C GLU A 8 -10.69 -11.81 -29.92
N GLN A 9 -11.97 -11.43 -30.01
CA GLN A 9 -12.48 -10.53 -31.05
C GLN A 9 -11.86 -9.13 -30.95
N ILE A 10 -11.63 -8.61 -29.74
CA ILE A 10 -10.92 -7.35 -29.51
C ILE A 10 -9.48 -7.48 -29.99
N LEU A 11 -8.79 -8.56 -29.66
CA LEU A 11 -7.40 -8.78 -30.01
C LEU A 11 -7.18 -8.76 -31.53
N ILE A 12 -8.03 -9.46 -32.29
CA ILE A 12 -7.97 -9.49 -33.76
C ILE A 12 -8.54 -8.23 -34.45
N GLY A 13 -9.15 -7.32 -33.68
CA GLY A 13 -9.62 -6.02 -34.18
C GLY A 13 -11.05 -6.02 -34.73
N ASN A 14 -11.84 -7.07 -34.46
CA ASN A 14 -13.25 -7.12 -34.84
C ASN A 14 -14.16 -6.34 -33.87
N LEU A 15 -13.68 -6.10 -32.64
CA LEU A 15 -14.36 -5.28 -31.63
C LEU A 15 -13.42 -4.21 -31.08
N ASP A 16 -13.99 -3.04 -30.77
CA ASP A 16 -13.25 -1.89 -30.26
C ASP A 16 -13.02 -1.92 -28.74
N GLY A 17 -13.75 -2.76 -28.00
CA GLY A 17 -13.62 -2.84 -26.55
C GLY A 17 -14.59 -3.82 -25.90
N PHE A 18 -14.43 -3.99 -24.59
CA PHE A 18 -15.24 -4.92 -23.81
C PHE A 18 -16.65 -4.36 -23.55
N SER A 19 -17.63 -5.25 -23.59
CA SER A 19 -19.02 -4.96 -23.25
C SER A 19 -19.10 -4.55 -21.78
N PRO A 20 -19.73 -3.40 -21.47
CA PRO A 20 -19.96 -2.97 -20.09
C PRO A 20 -20.76 -4.00 -19.26
N ARG A 21 -21.44 -4.95 -19.91
CA ARG A 21 -22.23 -6.01 -19.26
C ARG A 21 -21.42 -6.92 -18.35
N TYR A 22 -20.14 -7.16 -18.64
CA TYR A 22 -19.29 -7.98 -17.77
C TYR A 22 -18.79 -7.23 -16.53
N PHE A 23 -18.88 -5.90 -16.53
CA PHE A 23 -18.33 -5.03 -15.49
C PHE A 23 -19.41 -4.31 -14.66
N GLN A 24 -20.58 -4.94 -14.52
CA GLN A 24 -21.74 -4.38 -13.80
C GLN A 24 -21.72 -4.62 -12.28
N PHE A 25 -20.81 -5.45 -11.79
CA PHE A 25 -20.79 -5.84 -10.38
C PHE A 25 -19.90 -4.91 -9.54
N LYS A 26 -20.08 -4.91 -8.20
CA LYS A 26 -19.20 -4.17 -7.27
C LYS A 26 -17.74 -4.55 -7.52
N GLU A 27 -16.81 -3.64 -7.22
CA GLU A 27 -15.36 -3.69 -7.51
C GLU A 27 -14.73 -5.11 -7.54
N LYS A 28 -14.96 -5.95 -6.52
CA LYS A 28 -14.42 -7.32 -6.47
C LYS A 28 -14.88 -8.27 -7.59
N GLY A 29 -16.09 -8.08 -8.12
CA GLY A 29 -16.60 -8.87 -9.24
C GLY A 29 -15.91 -8.48 -10.54
N ASN A 30 -15.78 -7.17 -10.77
CA ASN A 30 -15.12 -6.61 -11.95
C ASN A 30 -13.64 -6.97 -11.99
N GLU A 31 -12.96 -6.89 -10.84
CA GLU A 31 -11.56 -7.29 -10.72
C GLU A 31 -11.35 -8.76 -11.09
N LYS A 32 -12.20 -9.68 -10.60
CA LYS A 32 -12.10 -11.10 -10.96
C LYS A 32 -12.25 -11.35 -12.45
N VAL A 33 -13.16 -10.63 -13.10
CA VAL A 33 -13.35 -10.72 -14.56
C VAL A 33 -12.11 -10.21 -15.28
N ALA A 34 -11.58 -9.05 -14.90
CA ALA A 34 -10.35 -8.50 -15.47
C ALA A 34 -9.17 -9.47 -15.30
N LEU A 35 -8.95 -10.00 -14.09
CA LEU A 35 -7.89 -10.97 -13.80
C LEU A 35 -8.03 -12.27 -14.61
N THR A 36 -9.27 -12.71 -14.88
CA THR A 36 -9.51 -13.89 -15.73
C THR A 36 -9.00 -13.67 -17.15
N VAL A 37 -9.22 -12.47 -17.71
CA VAL A 37 -8.73 -12.13 -19.05
C VAL A 37 -7.21 -11.99 -19.07
N TYR A 38 -6.61 -11.36 -18.05
CA TYR A 38 -5.16 -11.31 -17.90
C TYR A 38 -4.54 -12.71 -17.82
N ARG A 39 -5.13 -13.60 -17.01
CA ARG A 39 -4.65 -14.98 -16.87
C ARG A 39 -4.69 -15.71 -18.21
N TYR A 40 -5.82 -15.65 -18.91
CA TYR A 40 -5.97 -16.25 -20.23
C TYR A 40 -4.93 -15.72 -21.23
N ALA A 41 -4.71 -14.41 -21.26
CA ALA A 41 -3.71 -13.81 -22.15
C ALA A 41 -2.28 -14.29 -21.83
N ILE A 42 -1.93 -14.46 -20.55
CA ILE A 42 -0.60 -14.90 -20.12
C ILE A 42 -0.41 -16.41 -20.34
N GLU A 43 -1.36 -17.23 -19.92
CA GLU A 43 -1.21 -18.69 -19.86
C GLU A 43 -1.57 -19.37 -21.18
N GLU A 44 -2.60 -18.90 -21.89
CA GLU A 44 -3.13 -19.58 -23.08
C GLU A 44 -2.65 -18.94 -24.39
N LEU A 45 -2.50 -17.62 -24.44
CA LEU A 45 -2.07 -16.94 -25.68
C LEU A 45 -0.56 -16.74 -25.75
N LEU A 46 0.07 -16.33 -24.65
CA LEU A 46 1.52 -16.14 -24.58
C LEU A 46 2.25 -17.43 -24.16
N GLU A 47 1.52 -18.41 -23.62
CA GLU A 47 2.06 -19.67 -23.09
C GLU A 47 3.16 -19.45 -22.03
N TRP A 48 3.03 -18.38 -21.25
CA TRP A 48 4.03 -17.97 -20.25
C TRP A 48 3.79 -18.63 -18.90
N THR A 49 4.87 -19.08 -18.29
CA THR A 49 4.84 -19.46 -16.88
C THR A 49 4.76 -18.20 -15.99
N PRO A 50 4.38 -18.33 -14.70
CA PRO A 50 4.42 -17.21 -13.77
C PRO A 50 5.81 -16.53 -13.68
N ALA A 51 6.89 -17.29 -13.85
CA ALA A 51 8.25 -16.76 -13.86
C ALA A 51 8.53 -15.92 -15.11
N ASP A 52 8.07 -16.38 -16.28
CA ASP A 52 8.18 -15.63 -17.54
C ASP A 52 7.34 -14.36 -17.48
N ALA A 53 6.12 -14.45 -16.95
CA ALA A 53 5.24 -13.30 -16.76
C ALA A 53 5.89 -12.25 -15.85
N GLY A 54 6.49 -12.65 -14.72
CA GLY A 54 7.21 -11.73 -13.83
C GLY A 54 8.41 -11.04 -14.49
N ARG A 55 9.02 -11.65 -15.51
CA ARG A 55 10.22 -11.12 -16.18
C ARG A 55 9.91 -10.30 -17.42
N PHE A 56 8.92 -10.70 -18.20
CA PHE A 56 8.68 -10.18 -19.54
C PHE A 56 7.38 -9.38 -19.67
N PHE A 57 6.42 -9.58 -18.76
CA PHE A 57 5.14 -8.88 -18.82
C PHE A 57 5.32 -7.42 -18.42
N SER A 58 5.09 -6.53 -19.39
CA SER A 58 5.39 -5.11 -19.30
C SER A 58 4.28 -4.29 -19.93
N LEU A 59 4.37 -2.96 -19.84
CA LEU A 59 3.38 -2.06 -20.45
C LEU A 59 3.25 -2.30 -21.96
N THR A 60 4.37 -2.51 -22.66
CA THR A 60 4.35 -2.78 -24.11
C THR A 60 3.61 -4.08 -24.44
N VAL A 61 3.77 -5.12 -23.62
CA VAL A 61 3.03 -6.38 -23.76
C VAL A 61 1.55 -6.16 -23.44
N THR A 62 1.25 -5.43 -22.36
CA THR A 62 -0.13 -5.11 -21.95
C THR A 62 -0.88 -4.36 -23.04
N ASP A 63 -0.24 -3.38 -23.68
CA ASP A 63 -0.80 -2.60 -24.79
C ASP A 63 -0.99 -3.47 -26.04
N ARG A 64 0.00 -4.28 -26.42
CA ARG A 64 -0.09 -5.20 -27.57
C ARG A 64 -1.20 -6.22 -27.40
N MET A 65 -1.39 -6.70 -26.18
CA MET A 65 -2.45 -7.64 -25.82
C MET A 65 -3.80 -6.93 -25.59
N LYS A 66 -3.89 -5.60 -25.78
CA LYS A 66 -5.09 -4.78 -25.57
C LYS A 66 -5.72 -4.91 -24.18
N LEU A 67 -4.88 -5.13 -23.15
CA LEU A 67 -5.33 -5.35 -21.78
C LEU A 67 -5.42 -4.06 -20.96
N THR A 68 -4.80 -2.97 -21.41
CA THR A 68 -4.73 -1.68 -20.68
C THR A 68 -6.08 -1.14 -20.17
N PRO A 69 -7.20 -1.23 -20.92
CA PRO A 69 -8.51 -0.79 -20.41
C PRO A 69 -8.97 -1.55 -19.16
N LEU A 70 -8.53 -2.79 -18.97
CA LEU A 70 -8.93 -3.64 -17.85
C LEU A 70 -8.33 -3.18 -16.52
N LEU A 71 -7.25 -2.40 -16.53
CA LEU A 71 -6.67 -1.82 -15.33
C LEU A 71 -7.71 -0.96 -14.57
N SER A 72 -8.61 -0.28 -15.28
CA SER A 72 -9.65 0.55 -14.65
C SER A 72 -10.66 -0.24 -13.79
N TYR A 73 -10.70 -1.56 -13.94
CA TYR A 73 -11.59 -2.47 -13.19
C TYR A 73 -10.91 -3.19 -12.02
N ILE A 74 -9.63 -2.91 -11.76
CA ILE A 74 -8.84 -3.53 -10.69
C ILE A 74 -8.68 -2.52 -9.54
N ASP A 75 -8.84 -2.99 -8.29
CA ASP A 75 -8.71 -2.15 -7.11
C ASP A 75 -7.23 -2.03 -6.70
N PHE A 76 -6.59 -0.94 -7.11
CA PHE A 76 -5.18 -0.70 -6.82
C PHE A 76 -4.98 -0.04 -5.44
N PRO A 77 -3.98 -0.49 -4.67
CA PRO A 77 -3.53 0.25 -3.50
C PRO A 77 -3.15 1.70 -3.88
N PRO A 78 -3.52 2.71 -3.08
CA PRO A 78 -3.23 4.13 -3.34
C PRO A 78 -1.73 4.46 -3.44
N GLU A 79 -0.86 3.54 -3.03
CA GLU A 79 0.58 3.67 -3.17
C GLU A 79 1.10 3.38 -4.57
N ILE A 80 0.30 2.68 -5.38
CA ILE A 80 0.62 2.35 -6.76
C ILE A 80 -0.01 3.39 -7.68
N ILE A 81 0.83 4.12 -8.41
CA ILE A 81 0.39 5.31 -9.17
C ILE A 81 0.81 5.21 -10.61
N ASP A 82 2.01 4.70 -10.83
CA ASP A 82 2.53 4.41 -12.15
C ASP A 82 1.93 3.11 -12.69
N VAL A 83 1.75 3.06 -14.00
CA VAL A 83 1.16 1.91 -14.69
C VAL A 83 2.06 0.67 -14.57
N GLN A 84 3.39 0.84 -14.43
CA GLN A 84 4.30 -0.29 -14.25
C GLN A 84 4.06 -1.00 -12.92
N GLY A 85 3.90 -0.24 -11.83
CA GLY A 85 3.50 -0.77 -10.54
C GLY A 85 2.11 -1.41 -10.56
N GLN A 86 1.17 -0.86 -11.35
CA GLN A 86 -0.15 -1.48 -11.54
C GLN A 86 -0.02 -2.85 -12.20
N ILE A 87 0.78 -2.96 -13.27
CA ILE A 87 1.05 -4.23 -13.94
C ILE A 87 1.72 -5.22 -12.98
N ALA A 88 2.74 -4.80 -12.24
CA ALA A 88 3.38 -5.64 -11.22
C ALA A 88 2.39 -6.12 -10.15
N TYR A 89 1.43 -5.27 -9.77
CA TYR A 89 0.37 -5.64 -8.84
C TYR A 89 -0.61 -6.65 -9.43
N VAL A 90 -1.01 -6.50 -10.69
CA VAL A 90 -1.84 -7.49 -11.40
C VAL A 90 -1.15 -8.85 -11.40
N LEU A 91 0.15 -8.88 -11.71
CA LEU A 91 0.94 -10.11 -11.68
C LEU A 91 1.01 -10.73 -10.28
N HIS A 92 1.16 -9.90 -9.24
CA HIS A 92 1.09 -10.36 -7.85
C HIS A 92 -0.28 -10.94 -7.49
N LEU A 93 -1.38 -10.33 -7.95
CA LEU A 93 -2.73 -10.85 -7.72
C LEU A 93 -2.96 -12.21 -8.40
N LEU A 94 -2.36 -12.42 -9.58
CA LEU A 94 -2.45 -13.69 -10.31
C LEU A 94 -1.56 -14.77 -9.71
N TYR A 95 -0.33 -14.40 -9.32
CA TYR A 95 0.73 -15.32 -8.91
C TYR A 95 1.37 -14.91 -7.58
N PRO A 96 0.61 -14.86 -6.47
CA PRO A 96 1.08 -14.30 -5.21
C PRO A 96 2.22 -15.09 -4.56
N GLN A 97 2.39 -16.37 -4.91
CA GLN A 97 3.44 -17.23 -4.39
C GLN A 97 4.79 -17.02 -5.10
N GLN A 98 4.77 -16.59 -6.36
CA GLN A 98 5.96 -16.44 -7.20
C GLN A 98 6.37 -14.98 -7.34
N ILE A 99 5.40 -14.05 -7.34
CA ILE A 99 5.64 -12.63 -7.57
C ILE A 99 5.31 -11.87 -6.29
N HIS A 100 6.35 -11.41 -5.61
CA HIS A 100 6.21 -10.68 -4.36
C HIS A 100 5.92 -9.19 -4.61
N PHE A 101 4.96 -8.64 -3.88
CA PHE A 101 4.66 -7.22 -3.88
C PHE A 101 5.24 -6.55 -2.63
N ASP A 102 6.24 -5.68 -2.82
CA ASP A 102 6.86 -4.93 -1.73
C ASP A 102 5.97 -3.76 -1.27
N PHE A 103 4.93 -4.09 -0.52
CA PHE A 103 4.02 -3.11 0.07
C PHE A 103 4.77 -2.04 0.87
N ARG A 104 5.79 -2.43 1.65
CA ARG A 104 6.56 -1.52 2.49
C ARG A 104 7.32 -0.50 1.66
N GLY A 105 7.97 -0.93 0.58
CA GLY A 105 8.69 -0.06 -0.36
C GLY A 105 7.79 1.00 -0.98
N TYR A 106 6.61 0.61 -1.47
CA TYR A 106 5.64 1.55 -2.05
C TYR A 106 5.15 2.59 -1.02
N VAL A 107 4.85 2.17 0.21
CA VAL A 107 4.47 3.08 1.30
C VAL A 107 5.58 4.08 1.61
N ILE A 108 6.82 3.62 1.71
CA ILE A 108 7.99 4.47 1.96
C ILE A 108 8.20 5.45 0.80
N GLY A 109 7.98 5.04 -0.45
CA GLY A 109 8.06 5.90 -1.62
C GLY A 109 7.10 7.08 -1.54
N ILE A 110 5.81 6.80 -1.30
CA ILE A 110 4.79 7.85 -1.11
C ILE A 110 5.15 8.77 0.04
N TYR A 111 5.54 8.21 1.18
CA TYR A 111 5.91 8.99 2.36
C TYR A 111 7.10 9.92 2.07
N THR A 112 8.10 9.42 1.35
CA THR A 112 9.28 10.20 0.97
C THR A 112 8.90 11.38 0.09
N ASP A 113 8.02 11.18 -0.90
CA ASP A 113 7.54 12.28 -1.75
C ASP A 113 6.73 13.32 -0.95
N VAL A 114 5.92 12.87 0.01
CA VAL A 114 5.17 13.77 0.91
C VAL A 114 6.12 14.56 1.81
N LEU A 115 7.15 13.90 2.36
CA LEU A 115 8.16 14.52 3.20
C LEU A 115 8.96 15.59 2.44
N GLN A 116 9.27 15.32 1.16
CA GLN A 116 9.93 16.26 0.25
C GLN A 116 8.99 17.36 -0.28
N GLY A 117 7.70 17.30 0.03
CA GLY A 117 6.72 18.28 -0.45
C GLY A 117 6.36 18.16 -1.93
N LYS A 118 6.78 17.08 -2.61
CA LYS A 118 6.45 16.83 -4.02
C LYS A 118 4.95 16.58 -4.21
N ARG A 119 4.28 16.05 -3.18
CA ARG A 119 2.86 15.70 -3.21
C ARG A 119 2.23 15.73 -1.83
N LYS A 120 0.90 15.60 -1.79
CA LYS A 120 0.13 15.28 -0.58
C LYS A 120 -0.13 13.78 -0.49
N TYR A 121 -0.52 13.30 0.69
CA TYR A 121 -0.99 11.92 0.86
C TYR A 121 -2.19 11.64 -0.06
N PRO A 122 -2.26 10.46 -0.70
CA PRO A 122 -3.47 10.02 -1.40
C PRO A 122 -4.69 9.99 -0.48
N ARG A 123 -5.90 10.17 -1.05
CA ARG A 123 -7.16 10.24 -0.29
C ARG A 123 -7.36 9.01 0.60
N ASP A 124 -7.16 7.81 0.05
CA ASP A 124 -7.43 6.55 0.75
C ASP A 124 -6.20 5.99 1.46
N PHE A 125 -5.11 6.77 1.53
CA PHE A 125 -3.89 6.37 2.21
C PHE A 125 -4.14 6.15 3.71
N MET A 126 -5.07 6.89 4.31
CA MET A 126 -5.39 6.84 5.74
C MET A 126 -6.69 6.08 6.04
N TYR A 127 -7.09 5.14 5.18
CA TYR A 127 -8.35 4.41 5.36
C TYR A 127 -8.15 2.95 5.77
N GLY A 128 -8.96 2.50 6.73
CA GLY A 128 -9.03 1.11 7.18
C GLY A 128 -7.73 0.55 7.77
N HIS A 129 -7.67 -0.79 7.89
CA HIS A 129 -6.53 -1.51 8.45
C HIS A 129 -5.22 -1.27 7.67
N LYS A 130 -5.29 -1.23 6.34
CA LYS A 130 -4.12 -0.89 5.51
C LYS A 130 -3.60 0.53 5.81
N GLY A 131 -4.51 1.46 6.08
CA GLY A 131 -4.19 2.81 6.56
C GLY A 131 -3.35 2.84 7.83
N LEU A 132 -3.75 2.04 8.82
CA LEU A 132 -3.01 1.88 10.08
C LEU A 132 -1.60 1.35 9.83
N LEU A 133 -1.47 0.26 9.06
CA LEU A 133 -0.17 -0.32 8.70
C LEU A 133 0.74 0.69 7.99
N ARG A 134 0.19 1.51 7.08
CA ARG A 134 0.98 2.56 6.41
C ARG A 134 1.53 3.58 7.40
N ALA A 135 0.70 4.00 8.37
CA ALA A 135 1.14 4.93 9.40
C ALA A 135 2.31 4.33 10.19
N GLU A 136 2.18 3.08 10.63
CA GLU A 136 3.23 2.37 11.37
C GLU A 136 4.54 2.26 10.57
N ILE A 137 4.45 1.89 9.29
CA ILE A 137 5.60 1.83 8.38
C ILE A 137 6.28 3.20 8.25
N CYS A 138 5.50 4.28 8.08
CA CYS A 138 6.04 5.63 7.95
C CYS A 138 6.78 6.08 9.21
N LEU A 139 6.24 5.77 10.40
CA LEU A 139 6.91 6.10 11.66
C LEU A 139 8.20 5.29 11.84
N GLN A 140 8.17 3.98 11.62
CA GLN A 140 9.36 3.13 11.67
C GLN A 140 10.45 3.64 10.74
N HIS A 141 10.09 4.02 9.51
CA HIS A 141 11.03 4.51 8.52
C HIS A 141 11.77 5.77 9.01
N ILE A 142 11.05 6.73 9.61
CA ILE A 142 11.70 7.96 10.08
C ILE A 142 12.52 7.75 11.35
N LEU A 143 12.05 6.89 12.27
CA LEU A 143 12.78 6.58 13.49
C LEU A 143 14.13 5.92 13.16
N ASN A 144 14.14 4.96 12.24
CA ASN A 144 15.36 4.28 11.80
C ASN A 144 16.34 5.20 11.06
N LYS A 145 15.86 6.28 10.43
CA LYS A 145 16.68 7.17 9.61
C LYS A 145 17.27 8.34 10.39
N GLU A 146 16.52 8.91 11.31
CA GLU A 146 16.84 10.23 11.88
C GLU A 146 17.02 10.26 13.39
N MET A 147 16.60 9.22 14.11
CA MET A 147 16.64 9.23 15.56
C MET A 147 17.66 8.22 16.06
N VAL A 148 18.74 8.73 16.66
CA VAL A 148 19.65 7.92 17.48
C VAL A 148 19.20 8.11 18.92
N PHE A 149 18.45 7.14 19.45
CA PHE A 149 18.11 7.11 20.86
C PHE A 149 19.18 6.34 21.63
N GLU A 150 19.59 6.87 22.77
CA GLU A 150 20.58 6.24 23.66
C GLU A 150 20.02 4.98 24.31
N SER A 151 18.69 4.90 24.46
CA SER A 151 17.99 3.79 25.12
C SER A 151 16.52 3.69 24.69
N LYS A 152 15.87 2.55 24.95
CA LYS A 152 14.42 2.38 24.75
C LYS A 152 13.63 3.36 25.63
N GLU A 153 14.09 3.61 26.85
CA GLU A 153 13.46 4.51 27.81
C GLU A 153 13.38 5.93 27.25
N SER A 154 14.46 6.45 26.66
CA SER A 154 14.51 7.79 26.07
C SER A 154 13.52 7.96 24.91
N LEU A 155 13.32 6.91 24.11
CA LEU A 155 12.34 6.88 23.03
C LEU A 155 10.91 7.00 23.60
N TYR A 156 10.55 6.22 24.61
CA TYR A 156 9.22 6.27 25.22
C TYR A 156 8.98 7.59 25.97
N GLU A 157 10.01 8.13 26.62
CA GLU A 157 9.97 9.43 27.28
C GLU A 157 9.68 10.55 26.27
N PHE A 158 10.40 10.56 25.14
CA PHE A 158 10.21 11.55 24.08
C PHE A 158 8.77 11.56 23.55
N PHE A 159 8.17 10.39 23.33
CA PHE A 159 6.78 10.26 22.88
C PHE A 159 5.73 10.61 23.95
N THR A 160 6.15 10.78 25.20
CA THR A 160 5.27 11.07 26.33
C THR A 160 5.36 12.53 26.78
N PHE A 161 6.57 13.06 26.89
CA PHE A 161 6.85 14.38 27.46
C PHE A 161 7.62 15.32 26.52
N GLY A 162 8.21 14.82 25.44
CA GLY A 162 8.95 15.63 24.46
C GLY A 162 8.03 16.41 23.51
N ASP A 163 8.63 17.23 22.63
CA ASP A 163 7.91 17.91 21.53
C ASP A 163 7.59 16.95 20.37
N ILE A 164 6.86 15.89 20.68
CA ILE A 164 6.46 14.89 19.71
C ILE A 164 5.52 15.47 18.65
N TYR A 165 4.64 16.41 19.01
CA TYR A 165 3.74 17.02 18.03
C TYR A 165 4.46 17.92 17.04
N GLY A 166 5.47 18.69 17.48
CA GLY A 166 6.35 19.44 16.59
C GLY A 166 7.11 18.52 15.65
N PHE A 167 7.68 17.42 16.19
CA PHE A 167 8.33 16.38 15.38
C PHE A 167 7.39 15.79 14.33
N LEU A 168 6.20 15.31 14.73
CA LEU A 168 5.23 14.70 13.82
C LEU A 168 4.75 15.67 12.73
N LYS A 169 4.57 16.96 13.05
CA LYS A 169 4.22 17.98 12.05
C LYS A 169 5.37 18.23 11.08
N LYS A 170 6.60 18.38 11.59
CA LYS A 170 7.82 18.55 10.77
C LYS A 170 8.02 17.37 9.82
N LYS A 171 7.72 16.16 10.28
CA LYS A 171 7.84 14.91 9.52
C LYS A 171 6.59 14.52 8.74
N LYS A 172 5.58 15.39 8.66
CA LYS A 172 4.30 15.11 7.95
C LYS A 172 3.52 13.90 8.48
N LEU A 173 3.89 13.34 9.63
CA LEU A 173 3.23 12.20 10.27
C LEU A 173 2.03 12.60 11.15
N TYR A 174 1.85 13.88 11.45
CA TYR A 174 0.79 14.32 12.36
C TYR A 174 -0.62 13.95 11.89
N GLN A 175 -0.88 14.01 10.58
CA GLN A 175 -2.16 13.60 10.02
C GLN A 175 -2.38 12.09 10.17
N LEU A 176 -1.36 11.27 9.90
CA LEU A 176 -1.42 9.83 10.09
C LEU A 176 -1.68 9.46 11.55
N TYR A 177 -0.95 10.09 12.48
CA TYR A 177 -1.17 9.92 13.92
C TYR A 177 -2.63 10.19 14.29
N ARG A 178 -3.17 11.35 13.91
CA ARG A 178 -4.52 11.78 14.28
C ARG A 178 -5.63 10.90 13.70
N SER A 179 -5.39 10.23 12.58
CA SER A 179 -6.37 9.36 11.93
C SER A 179 -6.57 8.02 12.66
N PHE A 180 -5.57 7.56 13.42
CA PHE A 180 -5.54 6.18 13.93
C PHE A 180 -5.29 6.06 15.43
N PHE A 181 -4.72 7.08 16.08
CA PHE A 181 -4.25 6.97 17.46
C PHE A 181 -4.69 8.15 18.32
N ASP A 182 -5.03 7.87 19.57
CA ASP A 182 -5.45 8.89 20.53
C ASP A 182 -4.24 9.65 21.11
N LYS A 183 -3.20 8.92 21.52
CA LYS A 183 -1.95 9.50 22.06
C LYS A 183 -0.74 9.08 21.22
N PRO A 184 0.29 9.94 21.10
CA PRO A 184 1.51 9.61 20.36
C PRO A 184 2.21 8.33 20.86
N LEU A 185 2.09 8.03 22.15
CA LEU A 185 2.63 6.80 22.73
C LEU A 185 1.99 5.53 22.15
N ASP A 186 0.69 5.54 21.81
CA ASP A 186 0.04 4.41 21.13
C ASP A 186 0.59 4.24 19.72
N TYR A 187 0.84 5.36 19.04
CA TYR A 187 1.43 5.34 17.71
C TYR A 187 2.84 4.74 17.74
N LEU A 188 3.66 5.13 18.71
CA LEU A 188 4.97 4.51 18.91
C LEU A 188 4.83 3.00 19.17
N TYR A 189 4.02 2.63 20.16
CA TYR A 189 3.89 1.24 20.58
C TYR A 189 3.41 0.33 19.44
N GLY A 190 2.34 0.74 18.73
CA GLY A 190 1.84 0.01 17.55
C GLY A 190 2.87 -0.09 16.43
N SER A 191 3.68 0.97 16.25
CA SER A 191 4.71 1.00 15.21
C SER A 191 5.99 0.24 15.56
N LEU A 192 6.24 -0.18 16.79
CA LEU A 192 7.49 -0.89 17.10
C LEU A 192 7.37 -2.40 16.79
N PRO A 193 8.39 -3.04 16.21
CA PRO A 193 8.46 -4.50 16.14
C PRO A 193 8.35 -5.13 17.53
N GLU A 194 7.74 -6.31 17.63
CA GLU A 194 7.47 -6.99 18.92
C GLU A 194 8.75 -7.20 19.74
N GLU A 195 9.88 -7.44 19.09
CA GLU A 195 11.18 -7.70 19.72
C GLU A 195 11.75 -6.45 20.42
N ILE A 196 11.39 -5.26 19.91
CA ILE A 196 11.91 -3.98 20.41
C ILE A 196 10.90 -3.35 21.37
N ARG A 197 9.61 -3.63 21.17
CA ARG A 197 8.48 -3.16 21.98
C ARG A 197 8.64 -3.56 23.45
N SER A 198 8.18 -2.70 24.36
CA SER A 198 8.22 -2.96 25.81
C SER A 198 6.89 -2.60 26.43
N GLU A 199 6.14 -3.63 26.82
CA GLU A 199 4.86 -3.48 27.52
C GLU A 199 5.04 -2.73 28.85
N PHE A 200 6.11 -3.03 29.57
CA PHE A 200 6.43 -2.35 30.82
C PHE A 200 6.58 -0.84 30.62
N LEU A 201 7.39 -0.41 29.64
CA LEU A 201 7.60 1.01 29.38
C LEU A 201 6.31 1.68 28.88
N TYR A 202 5.53 1.00 28.04
CA TYR A 202 4.25 1.52 27.57
C TYR A 202 3.28 1.82 28.74
N GLN A 203 3.12 0.86 29.65
CA GLN A 203 2.24 1.00 30.82
C GLN A 203 2.79 2.06 31.79
N PHE A 204 4.10 2.03 32.06
CA PHE A 204 4.76 3.01 32.93
C PHE A 204 4.55 4.44 32.44
N TYR A 205 4.84 4.74 31.17
CA TYR A 205 4.70 6.09 30.62
C TYR A 205 3.23 6.50 30.41
N THR A 206 2.34 5.54 30.18
CA THR A 206 0.89 5.79 30.19
C THR A 206 0.44 6.27 31.57
N PHE A 207 0.85 5.59 32.64
CA PHE A 207 0.55 5.97 34.01
C PHE A 207 1.21 7.32 34.37
N ALA A 208 2.49 7.50 34.10
CA ALA A 208 3.23 8.71 34.43
C ALA A 208 2.60 9.97 33.80
N ARG A 209 2.11 9.86 32.56
CA ARG A 209 1.39 10.95 31.89
C ARG A 209 0.04 11.26 32.54
N ALA A 210 -0.69 10.25 33.00
CA ALA A 210 -1.95 10.43 33.70
C ALA A 210 -1.75 11.06 35.08
N TRP A 211 -0.71 10.64 35.81
CA TRP A 211 -0.33 11.19 37.10
C TRP A 211 0.06 12.68 37.01
N LYS A 212 0.88 13.05 36.02
CA LYS A 212 1.30 14.43 35.80
C LYS A 212 0.15 15.38 35.38
N LYS A 213 -1.01 14.83 34.98
CA LYS A 213 -2.22 15.59 34.65
C LYS A 213 -3.16 15.80 35.85
N GLN A 214 -2.84 15.25 37.01
CA GLN A 214 -3.61 15.54 38.24
C GLN A 214 -3.36 17.00 38.64
N PRO A 215 -4.41 17.73 39.06
CA PRO A 215 -4.34 19.16 39.38
C PRO A 215 -3.43 19.48 40.57
#